data_AF-A0A966PJY2-F1
#
_entry.id   AF-A0A966PJY2-F1
#
_cell.length_a   1.000
_cell.length_b   1.000
_cell.length_c   1.000
_cell.angle_alpha   90.00
_cell.angle_beta   90.00
_cell.angle_gamma   90.00
#
_symmetry.space_group_name_H-M   'P 1'
#
loop_
_entity.id
_entity.type
_entity.pdbx_description
1 polymer ?
#
loop_
_entity_poly.entity_id
_entity_poly.type
_entity_poly.pdbx_seq_one_letter_code
_entity_poly.pdbx_strand_id
1 'polypeptide(L)' 'TVLEQIGAETGVRYVDVLRDDDLIGKPGDAEHSWLGLMRFNFVTMVEALGGDASALKAVDVRDVTKDEAVYPQ' A
#
# COMPACT_ATOMS: atom_id res chain seq x y z
N THR A 1 -20.74 5.16 -6.76
CA THR A 1 -20.00 6.44 -6.90
C THR A 1 -19.87 6.78 -8.39
N VAL A 2 -19.42 7.98 -8.75
CA VAL A 2 -19.17 8.34 -10.18
C VAL A 2 -18.14 7.39 -10.81
N LEU A 3 -17.11 6.99 -10.05
CA LEU A 3 -16.05 6.12 -10.53
C LEU A 3 -16.52 4.67 -10.78
N GLU A 4 -17.42 4.14 -9.94
CA GLU A 4 -18.05 2.83 -10.17
C GLU A 4 -18.86 2.80 -11.46
N GLN A 5 -19.61 3.87 -11.75
CA GLN A 5 -20.40 3.98 -12.98
C GLN A 5 -19.50 4.03 -14.22
N ILE A 6 -18.40 4.80 -14.17
CA ILE A 6 -17.39 4.82 -15.25
C ILE A 6 -16.83 3.42 -15.47
N GLY A 7 -16.50 2.68 -14.40
CA GLY A 7 -16.05 1.30 -14.47
C GLY A 7 -17.04 0.39 -15.22
N ALA A 8 -18.32 0.46 -14.84
CA ALA A 8 -19.38 -0.33 -15.46
C ALA A 8 -19.60 0.03 -16.95
N GLU A 9 -19.58 1.32 -17.30
CA GLU A 9 -19.81 1.78 -18.68
C GLU A 9 -18.63 1.51 -19.62
N THR A 10 -17.40 1.56 -19.10
CA THR A 10 -16.17 1.36 -19.89
C THR A 10 -15.63 -0.07 -19.84
N GLY A 11 -16.23 -0.94 -19.03
CA GLY A 11 -15.80 -2.33 -18.88
C GLY A 11 -14.47 -2.48 -18.14
N VAL A 12 -14.12 -1.55 -17.27
CA VAL A 12 -12.91 -1.62 -16.43
C VAL A 12 -13.25 -1.88 -14.98
N ARG A 13 -12.32 -2.51 -14.25
CA ARG A 13 -12.47 -2.74 -12.82
C ARG A 13 -12.07 -1.47 -12.05
N TYR A 14 -12.98 -0.94 -11.26
CA TYR A 14 -12.68 0.12 -10.30
C TYR A 14 -11.99 -0.45 -9.06
N VAL A 15 -10.95 0.24 -8.57
CA VAL A 15 -10.17 -0.12 -7.38
C VAL A 15 -10.07 1.12 -6.50
N ASP A 16 -10.67 1.09 -5.31
CA ASP A 16 -10.82 2.22 -4.40
C ASP A 16 -10.02 2.09 -3.10
N VAL A 17 -9.21 1.03 -2.99
CA VAL A 17 -8.51 0.70 -1.74
C VAL A 17 -7.12 1.32 -1.63
N LEU A 18 -6.61 1.97 -2.69
CA LEU A 18 -5.30 2.64 -2.68
C LEU A 18 -5.30 3.78 -1.65
N ARG A 19 -4.16 3.97 -0.98
CA ARG A 19 -4.05 4.92 0.15
C ARG A 19 -2.89 5.88 -0.03
N ASP A 20 -3.02 7.09 0.49
CA ASP A 20 -1.99 8.14 0.47
C ASP A 20 -1.79 8.83 1.83
N ASP A 21 -2.78 8.79 2.72
CA ASP A 21 -2.74 9.36 4.07
C ASP A 21 -2.94 8.32 5.20
N ASP A 22 -3.69 7.25 4.92
CA ASP A 22 -4.00 6.19 5.88
C ASP A 22 -3.00 5.01 5.82
N LEU A 23 -2.08 4.95 6.80
CA LEU A 23 -1.14 3.84 6.93
C LEU A 23 -1.86 2.49 7.19
N ILE A 24 -1.16 1.39 6.86
CA ILE A 24 -1.67 0.03 7.06
C ILE A 24 -1.58 -0.34 8.55
N GLY A 25 -2.59 -1.03 9.08
CA GLY A 25 -2.61 -1.43 10.49
C GLY A 25 -2.74 -0.24 11.45
N LYS A 26 -2.41 -0.47 12.73
CA LYS A 26 -2.47 0.51 13.82
C LYS A 26 -1.09 1.07 14.15
N PRO A 27 -1.00 2.24 14.81
CA PRO A 27 0.27 2.74 15.33
C PRO A 27 1.04 1.68 16.11
N GLY A 28 2.28 1.41 15.69
CA GLY A 28 3.16 0.39 16.26
C GLY A 28 3.16 -0.96 15.54
N ASP A 29 2.23 -1.20 14.61
CA ASP A 29 2.26 -2.41 13.77
C ASP A 29 3.42 -2.32 12.77
N ALA A 30 3.98 -3.48 12.42
CA ALA A 30 5.09 -3.61 11.46
C ALA A 30 4.80 -2.97 10.08
N GLU A 31 3.54 -2.98 9.65
CA GLU A 31 3.11 -2.40 8.37
C GLU A 31 2.64 -0.95 8.49
N HIS A 32 2.56 -0.40 9.72
CA HIS A 32 2.16 0.97 9.97
C HIS A 32 3.30 1.95 9.70
N SER A 33 3.75 1.90 8.45
CA SER A 33 4.86 2.67 7.92
C SER A 33 4.55 3.08 6.49
N TRP A 34 5.20 4.14 6.02
CA TRP A 34 5.12 4.55 4.63
C TRP A 34 5.53 3.41 3.69
N LEU A 35 6.54 2.62 4.05
CA LEU A 35 6.99 1.48 3.26
C LEU A 35 5.92 0.38 3.17
N GLY A 36 5.18 0.13 4.26
CA GLY A 36 4.02 -0.76 4.29
C GLY A 36 2.90 -0.29 3.35
N LEU A 37 2.59 1.00 3.38
CA LEU A 37 1.62 1.64 2.46
C LEU A 37 2.06 1.50 1.00
N MET A 38 3.33 1.77 0.69
CA MET A 38 3.84 1.65 -0.68
C MET A 38 3.80 0.21 -1.18
N ARG A 39 4.20 -0.76 -0.34
CA ARG A 39 4.11 -2.19 -0.68
C ARG A 39 2.67 -2.58 -1.00
N PHE A 40 1.71 -2.18 -0.15
CA PHE A 40 0.29 -2.44 -0.38
C PHE A 40 -0.21 -1.86 -1.70
N ASN A 41 0.08 -0.59 -1.98
CA ASN A 41 -0.35 0.07 -3.23
C ASN A 41 0.24 -0.60 -4.47
N PHE A 42 1.55 -0.88 -4.47
CA PHE A 42 2.20 -1.52 -5.62
C PHE A 42 1.72 -2.94 -5.85
N VAL A 43 1.55 -3.75 -4.80
CA VAL A 43 0.96 -5.10 -4.92
C VAL A 43 -0.44 -5.02 -5.52
N THR A 44 -1.28 -4.12 -5.00
CA THR A 44 -2.66 -3.94 -5.48
C THR A 44 -2.69 -3.55 -6.96
N MET A 45 -1.86 -2.59 -7.39
CA MET A 45 -1.81 -2.16 -8.79
C MET A 45 -1.31 -3.26 -9.72
N VAL A 46 -0.22 -3.95 -9.36
CA VAL A 46 0.37 -5.00 -10.19
C VAL A 46 -0.60 -6.16 -10.38
N GLU A 47 -1.22 -6.64 -9.30
CA GLU A 47 -2.21 -7.71 -9.38
C GLU A 47 -3.47 -7.26 -10.12
N ALA A 48 -3.86 -6.00 -9.96
CA ALA A 48 -5.02 -5.46 -10.65
C ALA A 48 -4.88 -5.40 -12.17
N LEU A 49 -3.65 -5.19 -12.64
CA LEU A 49 -3.30 -5.18 -14.05
C LEU A 49 -2.93 -6.58 -14.58
N GLY A 50 -3.05 -7.63 -13.76
CA GLY A 50 -2.77 -9.02 -14.14
C GLY A 50 -1.28 -9.41 -14.08
N GLY A 51 -0.45 -8.62 -13.41
CA GLY A 51 0.97 -8.93 -13.19
C GLY A 51 1.24 -9.80 -11.95
N ASP A 52 2.48 -10.24 -11.81
CA ASP A 52 2.98 -10.97 -10.64
C ASP A 52 3.63 -10.03 -9.62
N ALA A 53 3.05 -9.95 -8.43
CA ALA A 53 3.53 -9.11 -7.34
C ALA A 53 4.41 -9.86 -6.32
N SER A 54 4.83 -11.10 -6.60
CA SER A 54 5.58 -11.94 -5.65
C SER A 54 6.84 -11.26 -5.10
N ALA A 55 7.61 -10.58 -5.95
CA ALA A 55 8.79 -9.84 -5.53
C ALA A 55 8.45 -8.64 -4.60
N LEU A 56 7.34 -7.95 -4.86
CA LEU A 56 6.90 -6.82 -4.05
C LEU A 56 6.43 -7.28 -2.67
N LYS A 57 5.72 -8.41 -2.60
CA LYS A 57 5.28 -9.02 -1.33
C LYS A 57 6.44 -9.44 -0.43
N ALA A 58 7.60 -9.77 -1.03
CA ALA A 58 8.80 -10.18 -0.31
C ALA A 58 9.60 -9.01 0.30
N VAL A 59 9.26 -7.75 -0.02
CA VAL A 59 9.90 -6.58 0.59
C VAL A 59 9.58 -6.56 2.09
N ASP A 60 10.60 -6.62 2.93
CA ASP A 60 10.45 -6.44 4.37
C ASP A 60 10.18 -4.97 4.67
N VAL A 61 9.04 -4.70 5.32
CA VAL A 61 8.59 -3.34 5.64
C VAL A 61 8.75 -2.99 7.11
N ARG A 62 9.29 -3.93 7.89
CA ARG A 62 9.60 -3.71 9.30
C ARG A 62 10.74 -2.71 9.41
N ASP A 63 10.74 -1.97 10.51
CA ASP A 63 11.93 -1.27 10.95
C ASP A 63 12.97 -2.30 11.42
N VAL A 64 13.85 -2.68 10.50
CA VAL A 64 14.94 -3.65 10.73
C VAL A 64 16.23 -2.98 11.16
N THR A 65 16.24 -1.64 11.19
CA THR A 65 17.37 -0.84 11.61
C THR A 65 17.20 -0.41 13.06
N LYS A 66 18.29 -0.32 13.80
CA LYS A 66 18.25 0.25 15.14
C LYS A 66 18.04 1.75 15.01
N ASP A 67 16.97 2.27 15.61
CA ASP A 67 16.79 3.72 15.71
C ASP A 67 17.86 4.30 16.66
N GLU A 68 18.83 5.01 16.07
CA GLU A 68 19.87 5.75 16.78
C GLU A 68 19.65 7.27 16.71
N ALA A 69 18.49 7.70 16.22
CA ALA A 69 18.15 9.11 16.13
C ALA A 69 17.95 9.71 17.52
N VAL A 70 18.56 10.88 17.73
CA VAL A 70 18.32 11.70 18.92
C VAL A 70 17.21 12.68 18.59
N TYR A 71 16.06 12.54 19.23
CA TYR A 71 14.91 13.44 19.08
C TYR A 71 14.92 14.48 20.22
N PRO A 72 15.51 15.68 20.03
CA PRO A 72 15.43 16.74 21.03
C PRO A 72 13.97 17.18 21.17
N GLN A 73 13.45 17.08 22.39
CA GLN A 73 12.14 17.61 22.79
C GLN A 73 12.25 19.11 23.07
#